data_AF-A0A962ULT1-F1
#
_entry.id   AF-A0A962ULT1-F1
#
_cell.length_a   1.000
_cell.length_b   1.000
_cell.length_c   1.000
_cell.angle_alpha   90.00
_cell.angle_beta   90.00
_cell.angle_gamma   90.00
#
_symmetry.space_group_name_H-M   'P 1'
#
loop_
_entity.id
_entity.type
_entity.pdbx_description
1 polymer ?
#
loop_
_entity_poly.entity_id
_entity_poly.type
_entity_poly.pdbx_seq_one_letter_code
_entity_poly.pdbx_strand_id
1 'polypeptide(L)'
;MLLNGIVDAGGAACVMAKFQGETLDYALVVGKGHPVEAQEAAQEELRGKGYANYYKNLDVMRAQNLSNLDHAYVIVIRSVFKDARGRDRSAMGCGFSAGSYADAEWDAVRDLQAYFWGWKPDRHGYEVVRKLRY
;
A
#
# COMPACT_ATOMS: atom_id res chain seq x y z
N MET A 1 41.01 -0.38 8.44
CA MET A 1 39.96 -1.28 7.92
C MET A 1 38.64 -0.85 8.53
N LEU A 2 37.88 -0.01 7.82
CA LEU A 2 36.49 0.30 8.17
C LEU A 2 35.62 -0.63 7.33
N LEU A 3 35.05 -1.65 7.98
CA LEU A 3 33.95 -2.42 7.41
C LEU A 3 32.72 -1.49 7.43
N ASN A 4 32.54 -0.72 6.37
CA ASN A 4 31.23 -0.16 6.04
C ASN A 4 30.35 -1.37 5.72
N GLY A 5 29.63 -1.86 6.72
CA GLY A 5 28.51 -2.76 6.51
C GLY A 5 27.58 -2.08 5.52
N ILE A 6 27.49 -2.63 4.33
CA ILE A 6 26.47 -2.30 3.35
C ILE A 6 25.15 -2.54 4.09
N VAL A 7 24.42 -1.47 4.43
CA VAL A 7 23.04 -1.60 4.84
C VAL A 7 22.28 -1.94 3.57
N ASP A 8 22.30 -3.23 3.22
CA ASP A 8 21.51 -3.83 2.16
C ASP A 8 20.11 -4.01 2.76
N ALA A 9 19.35 -2.92 2.78
CA ALA A 9 17.99 -2.96 3.27
C ALA A 9 17.13 -1.99 2.47
N GLY A 10 16.25 -2.57 1.66
CA GLY A 10 15.24 -1.87 0.86
C GLY A 10 13.87 -1.95 1.52
N GLY A 11 13.78 -1.44 2.74
CA GLY A 11 12.53 -1.31 3.48
C GLY A 11 11.52 -0.46 2.70
N ALA A 12 10.33 -1.03 2.48
CA ALA A 12 9.21 -0.37 1.86
C ALA A 12 7.90 -0.65 2.60
N ALA A 13 7.00 0.32 2.53
CA ALA A 13 5.69 0.24 3.15
C ALA A 13 4.64 0.97 2.32
N CYS A 14 3.48 0.33 2.20
CA CYS A 14 2.27 0.94 1.71
C CYS A 14 1.29 1.07 2.88
N VAL A 15 0.88 2.29 3.19
CA VAL A 15 -0.06 2.60 4.28
C VAL A 15 -1.29 3.23 3.67
N MET A 16 -2.47 2.82 4.14
CA MET A 16 -3.77 3.28 3.65
C MET A 16 -4.47 4.07 4.74
N ALA A 17 -5.12 5.17 4.38
CA ALA A 17 -6.17 5.77 5.20
C ALA A 17 -7.50 5.09 4.86
N LYS A 18 -8.08 4.36 5.82
CA LYS A 18 -9.30 3.55 5.61
C LYS A 18 -10.40 3.91 6.59
N PHE A 19 -11.58 4.23 6.08
CA PHE A 19 -12.76 4.51 6.89
C PHE A 19 -14.01 3.83 6.33
N GLN A 20 -14.76 3.12 7.19
CA GLN A 20 -16.01 2.42 6.83
C GLN A 20 -15.91 1.50 5.59
N GLY A 21 -14.75 0.87 5.43
CA GLY A 21 -14.45 -0.05 4.33
C GLY A 21 -13.97 0.65 3.05
N GLU A 22 -13.85 1.97 3.01
CA GLU A 22 -13.29 2.71 1.87
C GLU A 22 -11.83 3.10 2.13
N THR A 23 -11.00 3.01 1.09
CA THR A 23 -9.70 3.65 1.08
C THR A 23 -9.86 5.11 0.67
N LEU A 24 -9.56 6.02 1.60
CA LEU A 24 -9.61 7.47 1.40
C LEU A 24 -8.36 7.97 0.68
N ASP A 25 -7.19 7.53 1.13
CA ASP A 25 -5.88 7.88 0.56
C ASP A 25 -4.84 6.80 0.90
N TYR A 26 -3.64 6.94 0.35
CA TYR A 26 -2.51 6.08 0.62
C TYR A 26 -1.19 6.86 0.66
N ALA A 27 -0.18 6.28 1.30
CA ALA A 27 1.20 6.69 1.21
C ALA A 27 2.07 5.47 0.92
N LEU A 28 3.03 5.64 0.00
CA LEU A 28 4.01 4.64 -0.38
C LEU A 28 5.40 5.20 -0.11
N VAL A 29 6.14 4.55 0.77
CA VAL A 29 7.54 4.88 1.06
C VAL A 29 8.40 3.66 0.74
N VAL A 30 9.54 3.90 0.08
CA VAL A 30 10.50 2.86 -0.34
C VAL A 30 11.93 3.29 -0.03
N GLY A 31 12.86 2.34 -0.04
CA GLY A 31 14.29 2.60 0.10
C GLY A 31 14.73 3.02 1.50
N LYS A 32 14.00 2.64 2.55
CA LYS A 32 14.42 2.83 3.95
C LYS A 32 15.25 1.66 4.46
N GLY A 33 15.98 1.83 5.55
CA GLY A 33 16.81 0.76 6.11
C GLY A 33 16.03 -0.40 6.73
N HIS A 34 14.72 -0.25 6.95
CA HIS A 34 13.84 -1.31 7.43
C HIS A 34 12.37 -1.02 7.09
N PRO A 35 11.48 -2.02 6.92
CA PRO A 35 10.07 -1.77 6.62
C PRO A 35 9.34 -0.97 7.70
N VAL A 36 9.79 -1.08 8.95
CA VAL A 36 9.24 -0.29 10.08
C VAL A 36 9.50 1.21 9.85
N GLU A 37 10.71 1.60 9.44
CA GLU A 37 11.03 2.99 9.14
C GLU A 37 10.21 3.51 7.94
N ALA A 38 10.01 2.67 6.91
CA ALA A 38 9.15 3.00 5.78
C ALA A 38 7.70 3.17 6.21
N GLN A 39 7.20 2.31 7.10
CA GLN A 39 5.85 2.38 7.62
C GLN A 39 5.64 3.65 8.44
N GLU A 40 6.56 3.98 9.35
CA GLU A 40 6.50 5.19 10.17
C GLU A 40 6.49 6.45 9.30
N ALA A 41 7.37 6.52 8.30
CA ALA A 41 7.40 7.63 7.35
C ALA A 41 6.10 7.75 6.53
N ALA A 42 5.54 6.63 6.05
CA ALA A 42 4.27 6.63 5.32
C ALA A 42 3.09 7.04 6.22
N GLN A 43 3.09 6.61 7.49
CA GLN A 43 2.11 7.06 8.47
C GLN A 43 2.26 8.55 8.79
N GLU A 44 3.49 9.08 8.85
CA GLU A 44 3.73 10.50 9.05
C GLU A 44 3.21 11.35 7.87
N GLU A 45 3.39 10.89 6.63
CA GLU A 45 2.81 11.55 5.46
C GLU A 45 1.28 11.64 5.56
N LEU A 46 0.60 10.52 5.85
CA LEU A 46 -0.85 10.50 6.02
C LEU A 46 -1.32 11.31 7.24
N ARG A 47 -0.53 11.34 8.32
CA ARG A 47 -0.79 12.18 9.49
C ARG A 47 -0.74 13.65 9.13
N GLY A 48 0.24 14.08 8.32
CA GLY A 48 0.34 15.44 7.78
C GLY A 48 -0.87 15.85 6.94
N LYS A 49 -1.53 14.88 6.29
CA LYS A 49 -2.79 15.08 5.56
C LYS A 49 -4.05 15.06 6.45
N GLY A 50 -3.90 14.85 7.76
CA GLY A 50 -5.00 14.86 8.74
C GLY A 50 -5.61 13.49 9.04
N TYR A 51 -5.10 12.39 8.50
CA TYR A 51 -5.71 11.05 8.70
C TYR A 51 -5.47 10.43 10.08
N ALA A 52 -4.61 11.02 10.91
CA ALA A 52 -4.48 10.65 12.32
C ALA A 52 -5.61 11.23 13.20
N ASN A 53 -6.35 12.21 12.70
CA ASN A 53 -7.39 12.94 13.42
C ASN A 53 -8.61 13.18 12.52
N TYR A 54 -9.13 12.12 11.89
CA TYR A 54 -10.09 12.26 10.79
C TYR A 54 -11.53 12.51 11.26
N TYR A 55 -12.29 11.45 11.56
CA TYR A 55 -13.68 11.56 11.99
C TYR A 55 -13.77 11.33 13.50
N LYS A 56 -14.25 12.32 14.26
CA LYS A 56 -14.33 12.25 15.75
C LYS A 56 -13.00 11.85 16.40
N ASN A 57 -11.90 12.40 15.89
CA ASN A 57 -10.54 12.09 16.33
C ASN A 57 -10.09 10.63 16.17
N LEU A 58 -10.62 9.93 15.16
CA LEU A 58 -10.19 8.58 14.82
C LEU A 58 -8.94 8.60 13.92
N ASP A 59 -7.94 7.82 14.33
CA ASP A 59 -6.83 7.41 13.47
C ASP A 59 -7.31 6.29 12.53
N VAL A 60 -7.31 6.61 11.24
CA VAL A 60 -7.76 5.73 10.16
C VAL A 60 -6.62 5.16 9.33
N MET A 61 -5.36 5.33 9.74
CA MET A 61 -4.19 4.89 8.97
C MET A 61 -3.80 3.46 9.32
N ARG A 62 -3.68 2.57 8.34
CA ARG A 62 -3.28 1.17 8.56
C ARG A 62 -2.22 0.78 7.54
N ALA A 63 -1.14 0.15 8.02
CA ALA A 63 -0.20 -0.50 7.14
C ALA A 63 -0.92 -1.61 6.38
N GLN A 64 -0.72 -1.64 5.07
CA GLN A 64 -1.44 -2.51 4.17
C GLN A 64 -0.54 -3.65 3.69
N ASN A 65 0.61 -3.29 3.12
CA ASN A 65 1.63 -4.24 2.69
C ASN A 65 3.03 -3.64 2.98
N LEU A 66 3.98 -4.49 3.36
CA LEU A 66 5.34 -4.14 3.75
C LEU A 66 6.32 -5.04 3.01
N SER A 67 7.51 -4.54 2.71
CA SER A 67 8.56 -5.30 2.03
C SER A 67 9.92 -4.99 2.64
N ASN A 68 10.73 -6.03 2.84
CA ASN A 68 12.13 -5.92 3.26
C ASN A 68 13.10 -6.36 2.14
N LEU A 69 12.68 -6.22 0.88
CA LEU A 69 13.49 -6.58 -0.28
C LEU A 69 14.48 -5.46 -0.61
N ASP A 70 15.75 -5.79 -0.82
CA ASP A 70 16.80 -4.80 -1.17
C ASP A 70 16.49 -4.02 -2.45
N HIS A 71 15.82 -4.70 -3.38
CA HIS A 71 15.24 -4.11 -4.59
C HIS A 71 13.85 -4.70 -4.82
N ALA A 72 12.93 -3.90 -5.36
CA ALA A 72 11.61 -4.41 -5.72
C ALA A 72 10.98 -3.64 -6.88
N TYR A 73 10.28 -4.38 -7.71
CA TYR A 73 9.19 -3.87 -8.52
C TYR A 73 8.00 -3.58 -7.61
N VAL A 74 7.41 -2.40 -7.78
CA VAL A 74 6.31 -1.91 -6.95
C VAL A 74 5.14 -1.53 -7.83
N ILE A 75 3.97 -2.03 -7.46
CA ILE A 75 2.69 -1.70 -8.09
C ILE A 75 1.71 -1.27 -7.01
N VAL A 76 1.02 -0.15 -7.24
CA VAL A 76 -0.17 0.22 -6.46
C VAL A 76 -1.35 0.28 -7.40
N ILE A 77 -2.41 -0.42 -7.05
CA ILE A 77 -3.66 -0.45 -7.79
C ILE A 77 -4.77 0.27 -7.04
N ARG A 78 -5.70 0.88 -7.79
CA ARG A 78 -6.95 1.43 -7.27
C ARG A 78 -8.12 0.81 -8.03
N SER A 79 -9.16 0.45 -7.31
CA SER A 79 -10.44 0.04 -7.88
C SER A 79 -11.55 0.94 -7.34
N VAL A 80 -12.43 1.39 -8.23
CA VAL A 80 -13.66 2.11 -7.89
C VAL A 80 -14.82 1.29 -8.43
N PHE A 81 -15.72 0.86 -7.55
CA PHE A 81 -16.76 -0.11 -7.89
C PHE A 81 -17.97 0.03 -6.97
N LYS A 82 -19.10 -0.61 -7.33
CA LYS A 82 -20.27 -0.71 -6.46
C LYS A 82 -20.24 -1.99 -5.64
N ASP A 83 -20.46 -1.90 -4.34
CA ASP A 83 -20.62 -3.09 -3.49
C ASP A 83 -21.97 -3.79 -3.74
N ALA A 84 -22.18 -4.95 -3.10
CA ALA A 84 -23.41 -5.73 -3.23
C ALA A 84 -24.69 -4.96 -2.83
N ARG A 85 -24.57 -3.81 -2.14
CA ARG A 85 -25.67 -2.92 -1.76
C ARG A 85 -25.77 -1.69 -2.68
N GLY A 86 -25.02 -1.65 -3.77
CA GLY A 86 -25.01 -0.55 -4.75
C GLY A 86 -24.23 0.70 -4.32
N ARG A 87 -23.52 0.65 -3.18
CA ARG A 87 -22.74 1.79 -2.69
C ARG A 87 -21.42 1.89 -3.44
N ASP A 88 -21.05 3.11 -3.82
CA ASP A 88 -19.74 3.38 -4.41
C ASP A 88 -18.64 3.15 -3.37
N ARG A 89 -17.61 2.39 -3.75
CA ARG A 89 -16.47 2.04 -2.93
C ARG A 89 -15.19 2.34 -3.67
N SER A 90 -14.18 2.80 -2.92
CA SER A 90 -12.80 2.80 -3.37
C SER A 90 -11.98 1.83 -2.54
N ALA A 91 -11.22 0.97 -3.22
CA ALA A 91 -10.27 0.06 -2.60
C ALA A 91 -8.92 0.18 -3.31
N MET A 92 -7.85 -0.09 -2.57
CA MET A 92 -6.49 -0.06 -3.11
C MET A 92 -5.73 -1.26 -2.59
N GLY A 93 -4.79 -1.73 -3.39
CA GLY A 93 -3.83 -2.76 -3.02
C GLY A 93 -2.43 -2.36 -3.44
N CYS A 94 -1.44 -2.84 -2.70
CA CYS A 94 -0.03 -2.60 -3.01
C CYS A 94 0.69 -3.93 -3.09
N GLY A 95 1.61 -4.04 -4.03
CA GLY A 95 2.39 -5.25 -4.22
C GLY A 95 3.86 -4.96 -4.45
N PHE A 96 4.68 -5.85 -3.91
CA PHE A 96 6.13 -5.79 -3.97
C PHE A 96 6.66 -7.13 -4.49
N SER A 97 7.58 -7.08 -5.44
CA SER A 97 8.23 -8.30 -5.93
C SER A 97 9.67 -8.02 -6.35
N ALA A 98 10.58 -8.94 -6.04
CA ALA A 98 11.95 -8.90 -6.58
C ALA A 98 12.02 -9.37 -8.05
N GLY A 99 11.02 -10.13 -8.51
CA GLY A 99 11.05 -10.83 -9.80
C GLY A 99 10.65 -9.94 -10.97
N SER A 100 9.45 -9.35 -10.91
CA SER A 100 8.89 -8.59 -12.02
C SER A 100 7.74 -7.65 -11.63
N TYR A 101 7.39 -6.73 -12.52
CA TYR A 101 6.17 -5.92 -12.38
C TYR A 101 4.89 -6.77 -12.41
N ALA A 102 4.87 -7.87 -13.17
CA ALA A 102 3.70 -8.74 -13.23
C ALA A 102 3.47 -9.41 -11.87
N ASP A 103 4.53 -9.91 -11.23
CA ASP A 103 4.43 -10.51 -9.90
C ASP A 103 4.02 -9.48 -8.85
N ALA A 104 4.55 -8.25 -8.93
CA ALA A 104 4.13 -7.15 -8.05
C ALA A 104 2.66 -6.77 -8.26
N GLU A 105 2.15 -6.81 -9.49
CA GLU A 105 0.74 -6.58 -9.79
C GLU A 105 -0.15 -7.70 -9.24
N TRP A 106 0.26 -8.97 -9.39
CA TRP A 106 -0.41 -10.11 -8.75
C TRP A 106 -0.45 -10.00 -7.23
N ASP A 107 0.65 -9.57 -6.61
CA ASP A 107 0.71 -9.31 -5.17
C ASP A 107 -0.24 -8.17 -4.77
N ALA A 108 -0.28 -7.07 -5.54
CA ALA A 108 -1.20 -5.96 -5.29
C ALA A 108 -2.69 -6.36 -5.40
N VAL A 109 -3.03 -7.23 -6.35
CA VAL A 109 -4.39 -7.79 -6.51
C VAL A 109 -4.76 -8.65 -5.31
N ARG A 110 -3.84 -9.51 -4.85
CA ARG A 110 -4.05 -10.35 -3.67
C ARG A 110 -4.20 -9.52 -2.40
N ASP A 111 -3.38 -8.49 -2.24
CA ASP A 111 -3.44 -7.55 -1.12
C ASP A 111 -4.80 -6.83 -1.09
N LEU A 112 -5.26 -6.27 -2.22
CA LEU A 112 -6.57 -5.63 -2.29
C LEU A 112 -7.68 -6.62 -1.88
N GLN A 113 -7.66 -7.83 -2.43
CA GLN A 113 -8.66 -8.85 -2.16
C GLN A 113 -8.67 -9.30 -0.69
N ALA A 114 -7.51 -9.37 -0.04
CA ALA A 114 -7.40 -9.74 1.37
C ALA A 114 -8.09 -8.71 2.29
N TYR A 115 -8.00 -7.43 1.95
CA TYR A 115 -8.61 -6.37 2.76
C TYR A 115 -10.00 -5.93 2.30
N PHE A 116 -10.42 -6.34 1.10
CA PHE A 116 -11.76 -6.13 0.60
C PHE A 116 -12.30 -7.43 -0.03
N TRP A 117 -12.73 -8.36 0.82
CA TRP A 117 -13.31 -9.67 0.45
C TRP A 117 -14.42 -9.63 -0.62
N GLY A 118 -15.25 -8.59 -0.61
CA GLY A 118 -16.34 -8.38 -1.56
C GLY A 118 -15.86 -7.93 -2.94
N TRP A 119 -14.60 -7.52 -3.08
CA TRP A 119 -14.02 -7.13 -4.34
C TRP A 119 -13.58 -8.34 -5.13
N LYS A 120 -13.88 -8.33 -6.44
CA LYS A 120 -13.59 -9.42 -7.37
C LYS A 120 -12.88 -8.84 -8.58
N PRO A 121 -11.61 -9.18 -8.84
CA PRO A 121 -10.81 -8.55 -9.89
C PRO A 121 -11.43 -8.70 -11.28
N ASP A 122 -12.01 -9.87 -11.56
CA ASP A 122 -12.72 -10.22 -12.80
C ASP A 122 -14.02 -9.44 -13.03
N ARG A 123 -14.63 -8.88 -11.98
CA ARG A 123 -15.90 -8.14 -12.07
C ARG A 123 -15.74 -6.64 -11.92
N HIS A 124 -14.85 -6.21 -11.04
CA HIS A 124 -14.72 -4.81 -10.65
C HIS A 124 -13.55 -4.11 -11.34
N GLY A 125 -12.58 -4.87 -11.85
CA GLY A 125 -11.37 -4.31 -12.44
C GLY A 125 -10.56 -3.44 -11.47
N TYR A 126 -9.50 -2.86 -11.98
CA TYR A 126 -8.64 -1.91 -11.28
C TYR A 126 -7.76 -1.14 -12.29
N GLU A 127 -7.17 -0.06 -11.81
CA GLU A 127 -6.16 0.72 -12.52
C GLU A 127 -4.86 0.72 -11.73
N VAL A 128 -3.73 0.66 -12.44
CA VAL A 128 -2.40 0.86 -11.85
C VAL A 128 -2.18 2.36 -11.66
N VAL A 129 -2.11 2.83 -10.41
CA VAL A 129 -1.91 4.24 -10.06
C VAL A 129 -0.46 4.58 -9.70
N ARG A 130 0.35 3.57 -9.37
CA ARG A 130 1.81 3.68 -9.24
C ARG A 130 2.50 2.45 -9.81
N LYS A 131 3.62 2.68 -10.47
CA LYS A 131 4.53 1.69 -11.00
C LYS A 131 5.94 2.22 -10.90
N LEU A 132 6.77 1.62 -10.07
CA LEU A 132 8.17 2.02 -9.89
C LEU A 132 9.05 0.82 -9.53
N ARG A 133 10.36 1.06 -9.56
CA ARG A 133 11.36 0.14 -9.03
C ARG A 133 12.28 0.91 -8.09
N TYR A 134 12.68 0.27 -7.01
CA TYR A 134 13.82 0.67 -6.20
C TYR A 134 14.83 -0.46 -6.12
#